data_AF-A0A522D5K0-F1
#
_entry.id   AF-A0A522D5K0-F1
#
_cell.length_a   1.000
_cell.length_b   1.000
_cell.length_c   1.000
_cell.angle_alpha   90.00
_cell.angle_beta   90.00
_cell.angle_gamma   90.00
#
_symmetry.space_group_name_H-M   'P 1'
#
loop_
_entity.id
_entity.type
_entity.pdbx_description
1 polymer ?
#
loop_
_entity_poly.entity_id
_entity_poly.type
_entity_poly.pdbx_seq_one_letter_code
_entity_poly.pdbx_strand_id
1 'polypeptide(L)'
;MGKKESFYNLIDYCIEIEGQEALSGNGAEMFRKLLIECFFQKEITESRKIENMFKNMKMPAFLQDAGSILEIDIETLSAYIQGEMLKDSLSGGIYTSSEYLKIFYPHHAPSFGKLPSEVQQEILNAIKSKNKTILEAFEKLKSDSAADKSRKVLTLIALVIKNVHLKTGFPLKDLGRKSEDTIRGIFGNCDEVYRGQQRQQADLDDDKKVKQLIKEFFVVKKFQDIADMAELFKAEFERYRKRALRA
;
A
#
# COMPACT_ATOMS: atom_id res chain seq x y z
N MET A 1 -19.56 8.47 -10.93
CA MET A 1 -18.57 8.91 -9.93
C MET A 1 -17.54 7.80 -9.77
N GLY A 2 -16.36 7.95 -10.38
CA GLY A 2 -15.31 6.94 -10.29
C GLY A 2 -14.83 6.82 -8.84
N LYS A 3 -14.71 5.59 -8.33
CA LYS A 3 -13.98 5.32 -7.08
C LYS A 3 -12.63 6.01 -7.22
N LYS A 4 -12.29 6.95 -6.32
CA LYS A 4 -10.91 7.43 -6.19
C LYS A 4 -10.03 6.19 -6.08
N GLU A 5 -9.10 6.02 -7.01
CA GLU A 5 -8.03 5.03 -6.85
C GLU A 5 -7.36 5.35 -5.52
N SER A 6 -7.50 4.44 -4.57
CA SER A 6 -6.86 4.59 -3.28
C SER A 6 -5.93 3.42 -3.09
N PHE A 7 -4.65 3.74 -2.95
CA PHE A 7 -3.60 2.80 -2.62
C PHE A 7 -3.57 2.52 -1.10
N TYR A 8 -4.75 2.40 -0.48
CA TYR A 8 -4.88 1.93 0.89
C TYR A 8 -4.21 0.55 0.93
N ASN A 9 -3.13 0.43 1.71
CA ASN A 9 -2.30 -0.78 1.86
C ASN A 9 -1.16 -0.97 0.85
N LEU A 10 -0.69 0.09 0.20
CA LEU A 10 0.53 0.03 -0.63
C LEU A 10 1.71 -0.64 0.10
N ILE A 11 1.84 -0.40 1.41
CA ILE A 11 2.88 -1.01 2.24
C ILE A 11 2.86 -2.55 2.23
N ASP A 12 1.69 -3.20 2.21
CA ASP A 12 1.63 -4.66 2.15
C ASP A 12 2.12 -5.17 0.81
N TYR A 13 1.70 -4.49 -0.25
CA TYR A 13 2.13 -4.85 -1.60
C TYR A 13 3.64 -4.64 -1.76
N CYS A 14 4.22 -3.56 -1.22
CA CYS A 14 5.67 -3.36 -1.18
C CYS A 14 6.40 -4.48 -0.43
N ILE A 15 5.87 -4.93 0.72
CA ILE A 15 6.45 -6.05 1.48
C ILE A 15 6.31 -7.37 0.72
N GLU A 16 5.20 -7.58 0.02
CA GLU A 16 4.96 -8.76 -0.80
C GLU A 16 5.97 -8.84 -1.96
N ILE A 17 6.15 -7.76 -2.72
CA ILE A 17 7.10 -7.74 -3.84
C ILE A 17 8.55 -7.87 -3.35
N GLU A 18 8.90 -7.32 -2.18
CA GLU A 18 10.22 -7.48 -1.57
C GLU A 18 10.50 -8.94 -1.14
N GLY A 19 9.45 -9.69 -0.81
CA GLY A 19 9.52 -11.12 -0.53
C GLY A 19 9.74 -12.00 -1.75
N GLN A 20 9.66 -11.45 -2.97
CA GLN A 20 9.93 -12.18 -4.21
C GLN A 20 11.44 -12.24 -4.45
N GLU A 21 12.00 -13.44 -4.57
CA GLU A 21 13.44 -13.67 -4.73
C GLU A 21 14.05 -12.88 -5.90
N ALA A 22 13.32 -12.75 -7.01
CA ALA A 22 13.75 -12.02 -8.20
C ALA A 22 13.84 -10.49 -8.02
N LEU A 23 13.17 -9.94 -6.99
CA LEU A 23 13.09 -8.49 -6.76
C LEU A 23 13.80 -8.07 -5.47
N SER A 24 14.11 -9.02 -4.58
CA SER A 24 14.71 -8.73 -3.28
C SER A 24 16.02 -7.95 -3.43
N GLY A 25 16.15 -6.85 -2.69
CA GLY A 25 17.33 -5.98 -2.78
C GLY A 25 17.38 -5.08 -4.03
N ASN A 26 16.33 -5.06 -4.86
CA ASN A 26 16.30 -4.30 -6.11
C ASN A 26 15.16 -3.27 -6.14
N GLY A 27 15.39 -2.12 -5.49
CA GLY A 27 14.43 -1.02 -5.41
C GLY A 27 14.00 -0.48 -6.77
N ALA A 28 14.88 -0.49 -7.76
CA ALA A 28 14.57 -0.07 -9.13
C ALA A 28 13.51 -0.96 -9.79
N GLU A 29 13.67 -2.29 -9.73
CA GLU A 29 12.68 -3.23 -10.28
C GLU A 29 11.37 -3.22 -9.48
N MET A 30 11.45 -3.09 -8.16
CA MET A 30 10.25 -2.93 -7.33
C MET A 30 9.48 -1.66 -7.72
N PHE A 31 10.17 -0.54 -7.95
CA PHE A 31 9.53 0.72 -8.33
C PHE A 31 8.90 0.60 -9.72
N ARG A 32 9.60 -0.02 -10.66
CA ARG A 32 9.05 -0.33 -11.99
C ARG A 32 7.78 -1.17 -11.89
N LYS A 33 7.77 -2.19 -11.03
CA LYS A 33 6.59 -3.03 -10.80
C LYS A 33 5.43 -2.23 -10.22
N LEU A 34 5.68 -1.30 -9.30
CA LEU A 34 4.66 -0.37 -8.79
C LEU A 34 4.08 0.54 -9.89
N LEU A 35 4.92 1.05 -10.81
CA LEU A 35 4.41 1.81 -11.95
C LEU A 35 3.47 0.96 -12.80
N ILE A 36 3.85 -0.27 -13.09
CA ILE A 36 3.09 -1.19 -13.96
C ILE A 36 1.79 -1.65 -13.29
N GLU A 37 1.87 -2.17 -12.07
CA GLU A 37 0.77 -2.89 -11.43
C GLU A 37 -0.13 -1.98 -10.58
N CYS A 38 0.36 -0.80 -10.16
CA CYS A 38 -0.41 0.13 -9.34
C CYS A 38 -0.77 1.41 -10.09
N PHE A 39 0.22 2.15 -10.60
CA PHE A 39 -0.01 3.53 -11.02
C PHE A 39 -0.46 3.68 -12.48
N PHE A 40 -0.09 2.77 -13.37
CA PHE A 40 -0.40 2.81 -14.80
C PHE A 40 -1.14 1.57 -15.30
N GLN A 41 -1.83 0.87 -14.38
CA GLN A 41 -2.52 -0.38 -14.69
C GLN A 41 -3.56 -0.21 -15.80
N LYS A 42 -4.28 0.92 -15.84
CA LYS A 42 -5.28 1.23 -16.86
C LYS A 42 -4.63 1.34 -18.24
N GLU A 43 -3.60 2.17 -18.35
CA GLU A 43 -2.87 2.41 -19.58
C GLU A 43 -2.24 1.11 -20.12
N ILE A 44 -1.77 0.23 -19.23
CA ILE A 44 -1.20 -1.08 -19.59
C ILE A 44 -2.28 -2.07 -20.03
N THR A 45 -3.44 -2.06 -19.38
CA THR A 45 -4.59 -2.89 -19.77
C THR A 45 -5.05 -2.53 -21.18
N GLU A 46 -5.01 -1.25 -21.53
CA GLU A 46 -5.34 -0.77 -22.87
C GLU A 46 -4.25 -1.09 -23.90
N SER A 47 -2.97 -1.13 -23.52
CA SER A 47 -1.87 -1.45 -24.44
C SER A 47 -0.62 -2.03 -23.77
N ARG A 48 -0.28 -3.27 -24.15
CA ARG A 48 0.99 -3.93 -23.76
C ARG A 48 2.25 -3.18 -24.23
N LYS A 49 2.14 -2.28 -25.21
CA LYS A 49 3.29 -1.46 -25.64
C LYS A 49 3.72 -0.50 -24.53
N ILE A 50 2.80 -0.04 -23.68
CA ILE A 50 3.09 0.79 -22.51
C ILE A 50 3.87 0.01 -21.46
N GLU A 51 3.52 -1.26 -21.25
CA GLU A 51 4.29 -2.15 -20.35
C GLU A 51 5.75 -2.28 -20.80
N ASN A 52 5.97 -2.48 -22.11
CA ASN A 52 7.33 -2.55 -22.68
C ASN A 52 8.10 -1.23 -22.52
N MET A 53 7.42 -0.09 -22.63
CA MET A 53 8.03 1.21 -22.35
C MET A 53 8.52 1.29 -20.90
N PHE A 54 7.74 0.84 -19.91
CA PHE A 54 8.17 0.77 -18.51
C PHE A 54 9.34 -0.21 -18.31
N LYS A 55 9.32 -1.37 -18.96
CA LYS A 55 10.42 -2.35 -18.93
C LYS A 55 11.74 -1.76 -19.43
N ASN A 56 11.69 -0.93 -20.46
CA ASN A 56 12.88 -0.31 -21.06
C ASN A 56 13.25 1.04 -20.43
N MET A 57 12.44 1.56 -19.52
CA MET A 57 12.69 2.83 -18.86
C MET A 57 13.90 2.73 -17.94
N LYS A 58 14.85 3.66 -18.10
CA LYS A 58 16.02 3.77 -17.23
C LYS A 58 15.60 4.33 -15.88
N MET A 59 15.83 3.56 -14.81
CA MET A 59 15.57 4.01 -13.44
C MET A 59 16.72 4.91 -12.95
N PRO A 60 16.45 5.98 -12.19
CA PRO A 60 17.46 6.84 -11.59
C PRO A 60 18.33 6.09 -10.58
N ALA A 61 19.58 6.56 -10.39
CA ALA A 61 20.58 5.88 -9.56
C ALA A 61 20.12 5.63 -8.12
N PHE A 62 19.45 6.62 -7.50
CA PHE A 62 18.97 6.46 -6.12
C PHE A 62 17.97 5.30 -5.92
N LEU A 63 17.26 4.86 -6.97
CA LEU A 63 16.41 3.68 -6.92
C LEU A 63 17.21 2.39 -7.11
N GLN A 64 18.30 2.45 -7.89
CA GLN A 64 19.19 1.30 -8.09
C GLN A 64 19.99 1.00 -6.83
N ASP A 65 20.34 2.03 -6.08
CA ASP A 65 21.07 1.92 -4.81
C ASP A 65 20.16 1.53 -3.63
N ALA A 66 18.83 1.63 -3.80
CA ALA A 66 17.86 1.29 -2.76
C ALA A 66 17.62 -0.23 -2.70
N GLY A 67 17.82 -0.83 -1.53
CA GLY A 67 17.52 -2.26 -1.29
C GLY A 67 16.01 -2.53 -1.17
N SER A 68 15.24 -1.54 -0.70
CA SER A 68 13.78 -1.61 -0.59
C SER A 68 13.11 -0.28 -0.94
N ILE A 69 11.87 -0.36 -1.44
CA ILE A 69 11.01 0.80 -1.66
C ILE A 69 10.74 1.56 -0.35
N LEU A 70 10.71 0.84 0.77
CA LEU A 70 10.43 1.42 2.09
C LEU A 70 11.57 2.32 2.58
N GLU A 71 12.77 2.20 2.01
CA GLU A 71 13.98 2.94 2.40
C GLU A 71 14.20 4.21 1.58
N ILE A 72 13.55 4.35 0.43
CA ILE A 72 13.72 5.49 -0.48
C ILE A 72 13.41 6.80 0.24
N ASP A 73 14.32 7.77 0.15
CA ASP A 73 14.08 9.12 0.65
C ASP A 73 12.95 9.82 -0.11
N ILE A 74 11.99 10.38 0.63
CA ILE A 74 10.77 10.94 0.03
C ILE A 74 11.05 12.25 -0.70
N GLU A 75 12.02 13.05 -0.25
CA GLU A 75 12.37 14.31 -0.89
C GLU A 75 13.04 14.06 -2.24
N THR A 76 13.98 13.11 -2.28
CA THR A 76 14.65 12.65 -3.51
C THR A 76 13.65 12.06 -4.50
N LEU A 77 12.74 11.20 -4.03
CA LEU A 77 11.68 10.65 -4.87
C LEU A 77 10.73 11.73 -5.39
N SER A 78 10.40 12.71 -4.54
CA SER A 78 9.52 13.83 -4.91
C SER A 78 10.13 14.67 -6.02
N ALA A 79 11.41 15.05 -5.88
CA ALA A 79 12.13 15.77 -6.92
C ALA A 79 12.14 15.02 -8.25
N TYR A 80 12.34 13.70 -8.22
CA TYR A 80 12.29 12.85 -9.42
C TYR A 80 10.90 12.80 -10.07
N ILE A 81 9.84 12.62 -9.26
CA ILE A 81 8.47 12.53 -9.79
C ILE A 81 8.02 13.87 -10.38
N GLN A 82 8.32 14.99 -9.70
CA GLN A 82 7.87 16.31 -10.10
C GLN A 82 8.69 16.89 -11.26
N GLY A 83 10.01 16.63 -11.29
CA GLY A 83 10.93 17.21 -12.26
C GLY A 83 11.00 18.74 -12.19
N GLU A 84 11.98 19.32 -12.90
CA GLU A 84 12.07 20.78 -13.04
C GLU A 84 11.16 21.29 -14.16
N MET A 85 11.12 20.57 -15.28
CA MET A 85 10.21 20.83 -16.39
C MET A 85 9.22 19.69 -16.55
N LEU A 86 8.12 19.96 -17.24
CA LEU A 86 7.07 18.97 -17.49
C LEU A 86 7.63 17.66 -18.06
N LYS A 87 8.46 17.73 -19.10
CA LYS A 87 9.07 16.57 -19.76
C LYS A 87 10.04 15.79 -18.86
N ASP A 88 10.57 16.44 -17.82
CA ASP A 88 11.55 15.86 -16.90
C ASP A 88 10.87 15.21 -15.69
N SER A 89 9.60 15.55 -15.45
CA SER A 89 8.74 14.86 -14.48
C SER A 89 8.47 13.41 -14.92
N LEU A 90 8.30 12.51 -13.95
CA LEU A 90 8.05 11.09 -14.23
C LEU A 90 6.87 10.88 -15.19
N SER A 91 5.69 11.40 -14.82
CA SER A 91 4.51 11.25 -15.68
C SER A 91 4.65 12.08 -16.96
N GLY A 92 5.29 13.24 -16.95
CA GLY A 92 5.44 14.02 -18.17
C GLY A 92 6.32 13.33 -19.21
N GLY A 93 7.42 12.69 -18.80
CA GLY A 93 8.23 11.86 -19.69
C GLY A 93 7.44 10.70 -20.33
N ILE A 94 6.44 10.16 -19.60
CA ILE A 94 5.57 9.09 -20.06
C ILE A 94 4.49 9.62 -21.01
N TYR A 95 3.63 10.53 -20.54
CA TYR A 95 2.45 11.01 -21.29
C TYR A 95 2.81 11.84 -22.52
N THR A 96 3.99 12.46 -22.55
CA THR A 96 4.46 13.23 -23.72
C THR A 96 5.34 12.42 -24.67
N SER A 97 5.65 11.16 -24.34
CA SER A 97 6.44 10.27 -25.20
C SER A 97 5.73 9.99 -26.53
N SER A 98 6.53 9.77 -27.58
CA SER A 98 5.98 9.45 -28.90
C SER A 98 5.17 8.15 -28.87
N GLU A 99 5.61 7.19 -28.05
CA GLU A 99 5.03 5.88 -27.83
C GLU A 99 3.63 6.01 -27.24
N TYR A 100 3.49 6.78 -26.15
CA TYR A 100 2.20 7.04 -25.51
C TYR A 100 1.24 7.74 -26.47
N LEU A 101 1.70 8.81 -27.13
CA LEU A 101 0.87 9.60 -28.03
C LEU A 101 0.39 8.80 -29.25
N LYS A 102 1.21 7.89 -29.81
CA LYS A 102 0.79 7.00 -30.90
C LYS A 102 -0.34 6.05 -30.50
N ILE A 103 -0.40 5.66 -29.23
CA ILE A 103 -1.37 4.68 -28.73
C ILE A 103 -2.70 5.36 -28.40
N PHE A 104 -2.64 6.44 -27.62
CA PHE A 104 -3.85 7.06 -27.07
C PHE A 104 -4.35 8.26 -27.89
N TYR A 105 -3.51 8.82 -28.75
CA TYR A 105 -3.86 9.93 -29.65
C TYR A 105 -3.44 9.63 -31.10
N PRO A 106 -3.87 8.48 -31.68
CA PRO A 106 -3.36 7.97 -32.96
C PRO A 106 -3.67 8.86 -34.18
N HIS A 107 -4.64 9.75 -34.07
CA HIS A 107 -5.06 10.67 -35.13
C HIS A 107 -4.27 12.00 -35.15
N HIS A 108 -3.32 12.17 -34.22
CA HIS A 108 -2.49 13.36 -34.14
C HIS A 108 -1.02 13.02 -34.38
N ALA A 109 -0.22 14.03 -34.73
CA ALA A 109 1.23 13.87 -34.78
C ALA A 109 1.74 13.48 -33.38
N PRO A 110 2.59 12.45 -33.24
CA PRO A 110 3.02 11.93 -31.94
C PRO A 110 4.12 12.80 -31.31
N SER A 111 3.77 14.05 -31.06
CA SER A 111 4.63 15.11 -30.55
C SER A 111 3.74 16.06 -29.76
N PHE A 112 3.95 16.16 -28.45
CA PHE A 112 3.10 16.93 -27.54
C PHE A 112 2.83 18.37 -28.02
N GLY A 113 3.87 19.10 -28.44
CA GLY A 113 3.72 20.49 -28.94
C GLY A 113 2.96 20.65 -30.26
N LYS A 114 2.62 19.56 -30.96
CA LYS A 114 1.83 19.55 -32.20
C LYS A 114 0.38 19.11 -31.97
N LEU A 115 0.00 18.77 -30.74
CA LEU A 115 -1.36 18.41 -30.40
C LEU A 115 -2.25 19.67 -30.32
N PRO A 116 -3.56 19.57 -30.57
CA PRO A 116 -4.49 20.67 -30.29
C PRO A 116 -4.43 21.11 -28.82
N SER A 117 -4.68 22.40 -28.55
CA SER A 117 -4.57 22.96 -27.20
C SER A 117 -5.44 22.24 -26.16
N GLU A 118 -6.63 21.78 -26.55
CA GLU A 118 -7.53 21.01 -25.69
C GLU A 118 -6.90 19.69 -25.24
N VAL A 119 -6.31 18.95 -26.19
CA VAL A 119 -5.61 17.68 -25.93
C VAL A 119 -4.35 17.92 -25.09
N GLN A 120 -3.61 18.99 -25.38
CA GLN A 120 -2.47 19.37 -24.53
C GLN A 120 -2.93 19.59 -23.09
N GLN A 121 -3.99 20.36 -22.87
CA GLN A 121 -4.49 20.66 -21.54
C GLN A 121 -4.98 19.41 -20.80
N GLU A 122 -5.64 18.48 -21.50
CA GLU A 122 -6.03 17.18 -20.98
C GLU A 122 -4.81 16.39 -20.46
N ILE A 123 -3.78 16.26 -21.29
CA ILE A 123 -2.53 15.58 -20.94
C ILE A 123 -1.82 16.27 -19.76
N LEU A 124 -1.76 17.60 -19.75
CA LEU A 124 -1.19 18.37 -18.64
C LEU A 124 -1.90 18.09 -17.32
N ASN A 125 -3.24 17.99 -17.36
CA ASN A 125 -4.04 17.65 -16.18
C ASN A 125 -3.80 16.21 -15.73
N ALA A 126 -3.68 15.26 -16.68
CA ALA A 126 -3.37 13.87 -16.39
C ALA A 126 -1.99 13.72 -15.73
N ILE A 127 -0.95 14.39 -16.25
CA ILE A 127 0.40 14.41 -15.67
C ILE A 127 0.37 14.91 -14.23
N LYS A 128 -0.27 16.06 -13.98
CA LYS A 128 -0.38 16.65 -12.63
C LYS A 128 -1.10 15.69 -11.67
N SER A 129 -2.22 15.13 -12.11
CA SER A 129 -3.01 14.20 -11.28
C SER A 129 -2.22 12.93 -10.98
N LYS A 130 -1.51 12.37 -11.96
CA LYS A 130 -0.75 11.13 -11.80
C LYS A 130 0.45 11.31 -10.89
N ASN A 131 1.28 12.35 -11.13
CA ASN A 131 2.40 12.68 -10.24
C ASN A 131 1.93 12.89 -8.80
N LYS A 132 0.86 13.66 -8.60
CA LYS A 132 0.26 13.87 -7.28
C LYS A 132 -0.17 12.54 -6.63
N THR A 133 -0.85 11.68 -7.39
CA THR A 133 -1.34 10.38 -6.90
C THR A 133 -0.20 9.47 -6.46
N ILE A 134 0.89 9.43 -7.23
CA ILE A 134 2.09 8.65 -6.86
C ILE A 134 2.68 9.21 -5.58
N LEU A 135 2.88 10.53 -5.48
CA LEU A 135 3.45 11.16 -4.29
C LEU A 135 2.62 10.92 -3.03
N GLU A 136 1.31 11.16 -3.10
CA GLU A 136 0.40 10.93 -1.97
C GLU A 136 0.45 9.46 -1.51
N ALA A 137 0.61 8.51 -2.43
CA ALA A 137 0.73 7.10 -2.10
C ALA A 137 2.05 6.79 -1.36
N PHE A 138 3.16 7.41 -1.76
CA PHE A 138 4.46 7.26 -1.10
C PHE A 138 4.55 8.00 0.24
N GLU A 139 3.95 9.18 0.36
CA GLU A 139 3.80 9.89 1.64
C GLU A 139 2.98 9.04 2.62
N LYS A 140 1.89 8.44 2.13
CA LYS A 140 1.07 7.52 2.92
C LYS A 140 1.85 6.27 3.33
N LEU A 141 2.65 5.70 2.43
CA LEU A 141 3.53 4.57 2.71
C LEU A 141 4.50 4.89 3.88
N LYS A 142 5.13 6.07 3.86
CA LYS A 142 6.02 6.52 4.94
C LYS A 142 5.29 6.76 6.25
N SER A 143 4.12 7.39 6.18
CA SER A 143 3.25 7.59 7.35
C SER A 143 2.81 6.26 7.97
N ASP A 144 2.44 5.27 7.14
CA ASP A 144 2.06 3.93 7.60
C ASP A 144 3.23 3.20 8.26
N SER A 145 4.43 3.25 7.65
CA SER A 145 5.64 2.68 8.24
C SER A 145 5.96 3.31 9.60
N ALA A 146 5.91 4.64 9.72
CA ALA A 146 6.15 5.33 11.00
C ALA A 146 5.09 4.96 12.07
N ALA A 147 3.84 4.80 11.66
CA ALA A 147 2.77 4.33 12.54
C ALA A 147 3.00 2.88 12.98
N ASP A 148 3.50 2.01 12.10
CA ASP A 148 3.86 0.62 12.44
C ASP A 148 4.98 0.60 13.52
N LYS A 149 6.01 1.46 13.42
CA LYS A 149 7.13 1.54 14.40
C LYS A 149 6.73 1.92 15.81
N SER A 150 5.64 2.67 15.95
CA SER A 150 5.17 3.24 17.22
C SER A 150 3.91 2.55 17.75
N ARG A 151 3.39 1.55 17.02
CA ARG A 151 2.12 0.92 17.36
C ARG A 151 2.25 0.09 18.64
N LYS A 152 1.38 0.38 19.60
CA LYS A 152 1.23 -0.46 20.80
C LYS A 152 0.48 -1.74 20.49
N VAL A 153 0.74 -2.80 21.26
CA VAL A 153 0.04 -4.09 21.17
C VAL A 153 -1.49 -3.89 21.26
N LEU A 154 -1.96 -3.03 22.15
CA LEU A 154 -3.37 -2.66 22.30
C LEU A 154 -3.98 -2.14 20.99
N THR A 155 -3.30 -1.20 20.35
CA THR A 155 -3.74 -0.56 19.10
C THR A 155 -3.72 -1.57 17.95
N LEU A 156 -2.73 -2.47 17.93
CA LEU A 156 -2.67 -3.56 16.96
C LEU A 156 -3.88 -4.48 17.07
N ILE A 157 -4.20 -4.96 18.28
CA ILE A 157 -5.36 -5.82 18.53
C ILE A 157 -6.64 -5.10 18.07
N ALA A 158 -6.83 -3.83 18.45
CA ALA A 158 -8.00 -3.05 18.04
C ALA A 158 -8.13 -2.90 16.51
N LEU A 159 -7.01 -2.68 15.80
CA LEU A 159 -6.99 -2.63 14.33
C LEU A 159 -7.37 -3.97 13.70
N VAL A 160 -6.85 -5.08 14.24
CA VAL A 160 -7.19 -6.42 13.76
C VAL A 160 -8.68 -6.70 13.97
N ILE A 161 -9.24 -6.41 15.15
CA ILE A 161 -10.69 -6.54 15.42
C ILE A 161 -11.51 -5.71 14.42
N LYS A 162 -11.12 -4.45 14.20
CA LYS A 162 -11.77 -3.57 13.22
C LYS A 162 -11.76 -4.19 11.82
N ASN A 163 -10.65 -4.77 11.39
CA ASN A 163 -10.55 -5.41 10.07
C ASN A 163 -11.38 -6.69 9.98
N VAL A 164 -11.43 -7.50 11.05
CA VAL A 164 -12.32 -8.67 11.12
C VAL A 164 -13.79 -8.23 10.98
N HIS A 165 -14.20 -7.18 11.70
CA HIS A 165 -15.54 -6.61 11.56
C HIS A 165 -15.84 -6.15 10.13
N LEU A 166 -14.93 -5.37 9.52
CA LEU A 166 -15.11 -4.86 8.15
C LEU A 166 -15.19 -5.97 7.10
N LYS A 167 -14.46 -7.07 7.27
CA LYS A 167 -14.46 -8.20 6.33
C LYS A 167 -15.68 -9.09 6.47
N THR A 168 -16.16 -9.29 7.69
CA THR A 168 -17.22 -10.27 7.97
C THR A 168 -18.61 -9.64 8.08
N GLY A 169 -18.69 -8.36 8.43
CA GLY A 169 -19.94 -7.70 8.75
C GLY A 169 -20.60 -8.15 10.06
N PHE A 170 -19.93 -9.00 10.87
CA PHE A 170 -20.49 -9.42 12.16
C PHE A 170 -20.65 -8.21 13.08
N PRO A 171 -21.82 -8.04 13.72
CA PRO A 171 -22.07 -6.90 14.59
C PRO A 171 -21.21 -6.98 15.85
N LEU A 172 -20.67 -5.81 16.24
CA LEU A 172 -19.97 -5.66 17.50
C LEU A 172 -20.96 -5.69 18.67
N LYS A 173 -20.54 -6.33 19.76
CA LYS A 173 -21.29 -6.39 21.01
C LYS A 173 -21.11 -5.09 21.79
N ASP A 174 -22.16 -4.65 22.50
CA ASP A 174 -21.99 -3.67 23.57
C ASP A 174 -21.23 -4.32 24.74
N LEU A 175 -20.04 -3.79 25.01
CA LEU A 175 -19.14 -4.32 26.04
C LEU A 175 -19.54 -3.87 27.45
N GLY A 176 -20.33 -2.80 27.59
CA GLY A 176 -20.61 -2.18 28.90
C GLY A 176 -19.39 -1.60 29.62
N ARG A 177 -18.21 -1.63 28.99
CA ARG A 177 -16.92 -1.11 29.48
C ARG A 177 -16.06 -0.63 28.31
N LYS A 178 -14.95 0.05 28.59
CA LYS A 178 -14.01 0.46 27.54
C LYS A 178 -13.42 -0.77 26.85
N SER A 179 -13.32 -0.71 25.53
CA SER A 179 -12.69 -1.77 24.73
C SER A 179 -11.25 -2.05 25.16
N GLU A 180 -10.54 -1.02 25.61
CA GLU A 180 -9.17 -1.17 26.08
C GLU A 180 -9.05 -2.07 27.31
N ASP A 181 -9.95 -1.91 28.27
CA ASP A 181 -9.98 -2.72 29.50
C ASP A 181 -10.30 -4.18 29.18
N THR A 182 -11.16 -4.40 28.18
CA THR A 182 -11.47 -5.74 27.67
C THR A 182 -10.23 -6.40 27.07
N ILE A 183 -9.46 -5.67 26.25
CA ILE A 183 -8.23 -6.19 25.63
C ILE A 183 -7.16 -6.46 26.69
N ARG A 184 -6.93 -5.53 27.62
CA ARG A 184 -5.97 -5.70 28.73
C ARG A 184 -6.32 -6.85 29.68
N GLY A 185 -7.60 -7.23 29.77
CA GLY A 185 -8.03 -8.40 30.53
C GLY A 185 -7.69 -9.75 29.88
N ILE A 186 -7.34 -9.77 28.59
CA ILE A 186 -7.07 -10.98 27.81
C ILE A 186 -5.57 -11.09 27.47
N PHE A 187 -4.98 -10.00 27.00
CA PHE A 187 -3.59 -9.96 26.54
C PHE A 187 -2.69 -9.21 27.54
N GLY A 188 -1.45 -9.67 27.65
CA GLY A 188 -0.42 -9.03 28.46
C GLY A 188 0.30 -7.93 27.68
N ASN A 189 1.04 -7.07 28.38
CA ASN A 189 1.94 -6.09 27.77
C ASN A 189 1.30 -5.18 26.71
N CYS A 190 -0.02 -4.94 26.80
CA CYS A 190 -0.79 -4.20 25.81
C CYS A 190 -0.27 -2.78 25.53
N ASP A 191 0.36 -2.14 26.52
CA ASP A 191 0.85 -0.76 26.40
C ASP A 191 2.29 -0.67 25.84
N GLU A 192 2.96 -1.80 25.63
CA GLU A 192 4.27 -1.87 24.97
C GLU A 192 4.13 -1.68 23.45
N VAL A 193 5.16 -1.10 22.83
CA VAL A 193 5.28 -1.05 21.36
C VAL A 193 5.45 -2.47 20.83
N TYR A 194 4.64 -2.84 19.85
CA TYR A 194 4.76 -4.11 19.17
C TYR A 194 6.01 -4.10 18.27
N ARG A 195 6.95 -4.98 18.60
CA ARG A 195 8.23 -5.15 17.87
C ARG A 195 8.36 -6.57 17.31
N GLY A 196 7.28 -7.33 17.36
CA GLY A 196 7.24 -8.72 16.93
C GLY A 196 8.10 -9.67 17.76
N GLN A 197 8.40 -9.35 19.02
CA GLN A 197 9.19 -10.21 19.92
C GLN A 197 8.48 -11.55 20.18
N GLN A 198 9.24 -12.62 20.40
CA GLN A 198 8.69 -13.97 20.60
C GLN A 198 7.61 -14.04 21.69
N ARG A 199 7.78 -13.30 22.80
CA ARG A 199 6.77 -13.19 23.86
C ARG A 199 5.47 -12.54 23.38
N GLN A 200 5.56 -11.46 22.59
CA GLN A 200 4.40 -10.78 22.02
C GLN A 200 3.69 -11.67 21.00
N GLN A 201 4.45 -12.40 20.16
CA GLN A 201 3.88 -13.35 19.20
C GLN A 201 3.13 -14.47 19.91
N ALA A 202 3.77 -15.13 20.88
CA ALA A 202 3.16 -16.23 21.61
C ALA A 202 1.84 -15.83 22.30
N ASP A 203 1.76 -14.60 22.82
CA ASP A 203 0.55 -14.10 23.46
C ASP A 203 -0.56 -13.79 22.44
N LEU A 204 -0.21 -13.22 21.29
CA LEU A 204 -1.15 -12.81 20.23
C LEU A 204 -1.60 -13.98 19.34
N ASP A 205 -0.81 -15.06 19.26
CA ASP A 205 -1.13 -16.29 18.54
C ASP A 205 -1.88 -17.33 19.41
N ASP A 206 -2.02 -17.08 20.73
CA ASP A 206 -2.74 -17.98 21.64
C ASP A 206 -4.22 -18.08 21.21
N ASP A 207 -4.56 -19.25 20.67
CA ASP A 207 -5.88 -19.55 20.11
C ASP A 207 -7.01 -19.40 21.13
N LYS A 208 -6.75 -19.69 22.41
CA LYS A 208 -7.76 -19.52 23.47
C LYS A 208 -8.03 -18.03 23.70
N LYS A 209 -6.99 -17.21 23.73
CA LYS A 209 -7.10 -15.75 23.89
C LYS A 209 -7.79 -15.11 22.70
N VAL A 210 -7.41 -15.48 21.48
CA VAL A 210 -8.05 -14.98 20.25
C VAL A 210 -9.54 -15.34 20.22
N LYS A 211 -9.91 -16.59 20.51
CA LYS A 211 -11.32 -17.00 20.58
C LYS A 211 -12.09 -16.30 21.70
N GLN A 212 -11.45 -16.05 22.85
CA GLN A 212 -12.03 -15.27 23.94
C GLN A 212 -12.29 -13.83 23.50
N LEU A 213 -11.32 -13.18 22.86
CA LEU A 213 -11.45 -11.82 22.34
C LEU A 213 -12.62 -11.71 21.35
N ILE A 214 -12.75 -12.66 20.43
CA ILE A 214 -13.86 -12.68 19.46
C ILE A 214 -15.21 -12.78 20.16
N LYS A 215 -15.34 -13.66 21.16
CA LYS A 215 -16.57 -13.81 21.94
C LYS A 215 -16.95 -12.55 22.73
N GLU A 216 -15.95 -11.80 23.21
CA GLU A 216 -16.19 -10.53 23.91
C GLU A 216 -16.69 -9.46 22.94
N PHE A 217 -16.04 -9.33 21.77
CA PHE A 217 -16.29 -8.22 20.85
C PHE A 217 -17.41 -8.44 19.84
N PHE A 218 -17.77 -9.68 19.50
CA PHE A 218 -18.74 -9.96 18.45
C PHE A 218 -19.97 -10.69 18.98
N VAL A 219 -21.12 -10.43 18.36
CA VAL A 219 -22.35 -11.21 18.63
C VAL A 219 -22.29 -12.49 17.82
N VAL A 220 -21.81 -13.57 18.44
CA VAL A 220 -21.59 -14.86 17.76
C VAL A 220 -22.64 -15.90 18.17
N LYS A 221 -23.25 -16.56 17.19
CA LYS A 221 -24.33 -17.55 17.42
C LYS A 221 -23.88 -19.00 17.21
N LYS A 222 -22.87 -19.24 16.37
CA LYS A 222 -22.36 -20.59 16.09
C LYS A 222 -20.88 -20.68 16.44
N PHE A 223 -20.44 -21.87 16.86
CA PHE A 223 -19.03 -22.10 17.15
C PHE A 223 -18.14 -21.96 15.90
N GLN A 224 -18.65 -22.35 14.72
CA GLN A 224 -17.94 -22.20 13.44
C GLN A 224 -17.55 -20.73 13.17
N ASP A 225 -18.48 -19.79 13.39
CA ASP A 225 -18.23 -18.36 13.18
C ASP A 225 -17.03 -17.86 14.03
N ILE A 226 -16.85 -18.41 15.24
CA ILE A 226 -15.71 -18.07 16.12
C ILE A 226 -14.40 -18.56 15.52
N ALA A 227 -14.39 -19.78 14.97
CA ALA A 227 -13.20 -20.35 14.34
C ALA A 227 -12.82 -19.54 13.09
N ASP A 228 -13.78 -19.23 12.22
CA ASP A 228 -13.55 -18.47 10.99
C ASP A 228 -13.02 -17.05 11.30
N MET A 229 -13.59 -16.38 12.31
CA MET A 229 -13.07 -15.08 12.76
C MET A 229 -11.69 -15.17 13.41
N ALA A 230 -11.35 -16.27 14.08
CA ALA A 230 -10.02 -16.48 14.67
C ALA A 230 -8.95 -16.68 13.59
N GLU A 231 -9.30 -17.37 12.51
CA GLU A 231 -8.42 -17.49 11.33
C GLU A 231 -8.23 -16.13 10.65
N LEU A 232 -9.29 -15.34 10.48
CA LEU A 232 -9.19 -13.98 9.96
C LEU A 232 -8.35 -13.06 10.86
N PHE A 233 -8.49 -13.18 12.17
CA PHE A 233 -7.66 -12.47 13.14
C PHE A 233 -6.17 -12.81 12.91
N LYS A 234 -5.83 -14.10 12.84
CA LYS A 234 -4.45 -14.57 12.63
C LYS A 234 -3.88 -14.09 11.29
N ALA A 235 -4.68 -14.12 10.22
CA ALA A 235 -4.26 -13.62 8.91
C ALA A 235 -3.98 -12.10 8.93
N GLU A 236 -4.84 -11.31 9.56
CA GLU A 236 -4.63 -9.86 9.71
C GLU A 236 -3.47 -9.54 10.67
N PHE A 237 -3.31 -10.32 11.73
CA PHE A 237 -2.19 -10.18 12.65
C PHE A 237 -0.86 -10.45 11.94
N GLU A 238 -0.77 -11.54 11.16
CA GLU A 238 0.42 -11.90 10.38
C GLU A 238 0.82 -10.80 9.39
N ARG A 239 -0.17 -10.16 8.76
CA ARG A 239 0.04 -9.01 7.89
C ARG A 239 0.70 -7.84 8.64
N TYR A 240 0.20 -7.48 9.82
CA TYR A 240 0.81 -6.44 10.64
C TYR A 240 2.16 -6.86 11.25
N ARG A 241 2.37 -8.16 11.52
CA ARG A 241 3.67 -8.70 11.92
C ARG A 241 4.72 -8.43 10.86
N LYS A 242 4.43 -8.77 9.59
CA LYS A 242 5.33 -8.51 8.47
C LYS A 242 5.68 -7.03 8.34
N ARG A 243 4.69 -6.14 8.51
CA ARG A 243 4.94 -4.69 8.54
C ARG A 243 5.87 -4.26 9.67
N ALA A 244 5.62 -4.72 10.90
CA ALA A 244 6.43 -4.35 12.06
C ALA A 244 7.88 -4.86 11.96
N LEU A 245 8.12 -6.00 11.29
CA LEU A 245 9.46 -6.52 11.05
C LEU A 245 10.23 -5.74 9.97
N ARG A 246 9.52 -5.01 9.11
CA ARG A 246 10.10 -4.19 8.02
C ARG A 246 10.19 -2.71 8.35
N ALA A 247 9.46 -2.26 9.36
CA ALA A 247 9.48 -0.88 9.83
C ALA A 247 10.73 -0.63 10.69
#